data_AF-A0A961I936-F1
#
_entry.id   AF-A0A961I936-F1
#
_cell.length_a   1.000
_cell.length_b   1.000
_cell.length_c   1.000
_cell.angle_alpha   90.00
_cell.angle_beta   90.00
_cell.angle_gamma   90.00
#
_symmetry.space_group_name_H-M   'P 1'
#
loop_
_entity.id
_entity.type
_entity.pdbx_description
1 polymer ?
#
loop_
_entity_poly.entity_id
_entity_poly.type
_entity_poly.pdbx_seq_one_letter_code
_entity_poly.pdbx_strand_id
1 'polypeptide(L)'
;RSTFQVCRFLHYLFDFVLIETVGIGQNEIEIQYVADRIYLVLQPLGGDQIQFMKAGIMEIPDVFIINKYDKTEAADQSYHALKASLAYARPGETERIRIIRTSAITGRGLDEWCDEIRSVDSEAARHNMSEKEVYYFHRWVRDEYGRTGLRYLEDMLGGNVAFMKQCAGFENAQQTFRQRLRY
;
A
#
# COMPACT_ATOMS: atom_id res chain seq x y z
N ARG A 1 2.96 14.54 -5.34
CA ARG A 1 1.87 14.84 -6.32
C ARG A 1 1.85 13.90 -7.54
N SER A 2 2.78 12.94 -7.71
CA SER A 2 2.86 12.09 -8.91
C SER A 2 2.89 10.57 -8.67
N THR A 3 2.97 10.10 -7.42
CA THR A 3 3.25 8.68 -7.12
C THR A 3 2.26 7.73 -7.80
N PHE A 4 0.95 7.96 -7.69
CA PHE A 4 -0.03 7.09 -8.31
C PHE A 4 0.05 7.08 -9.85
N GLN A 5 0.24 8.24 -10.49
CA GLN A 5 0.37 8.31 -11.95
C GLN A 5 1.60 7.54 -12.44
N VAL A 6 2.72 7.64 -11.72
CA VAL A 6 3.94 6.86 -12.02
C VAL A 6 3.68 5.37 -11.81
N CYS A 7 3.11 4.97 -10.67
CA CYS A 7 2.78 3.56 -10.40
C CYS A 7 1.82 2.98 -11.46
N ARG A 8 0.79 3.74 -11.85
CA ARG A 8 -0.16 3.35 -12.90
C ARG A 8 0.54 3.17 -14.24
N PHE A 9 1.41 4.11 -14.61
CA PHE A 9 2.19 4.00 -15.86
C PHE A 9 3.12 2.77 -15.84
N LEU A 10 3.85 2.56 -14.74
CA LEU A 10 4.74 1.40 -14.58
C LEU A 10 3.96 0.08 -14.60
N HIS A 11 2.77 0.03 -14.03
CA HIS A 11 1.90 -1.14 -14.05
C HIS A 11 1.56 -1.60 -15.48
N TYR A 12 1.47 -0.68 -16.46
CA TYR A 12 1.26 -1.05 -17.87
C TYR A 12 2.53 -1.50 -18.60
N LEU A 13 3.71 -1.30 -18.01
CA LEU A 13 4.99 -1.57 -18.66
C LEU A 13 5.76 -2.75 -18.05
N PHE A 14 5.45 -3.13 -16.81
CA PHE A 14 6.19 -4.13 -16.07
C PHE A 14 5.24 -5.11 -15.37
N ASP A 15 5.65 -6.37 -15.33
CA ASP A 15 4.91 -7.41 -14.60
C ASP A 15 4.97 -7.19 -13.07
N PHE A 16 6.08 -6.64 -12.58
CA PHE A 16 6.30 -6.36 -11.16
C PHE A 16 6.79 -4.93 -10.94
N VAL A 17 6.13 -4.20 -10.04
CA VAL A 17 6.52 -2.85 -9.61
C VAL A 17 6.71 -2.85 -8.10
N LEU A 18 7.95 -2.77 -7.65
CA LEU A 18 8.27 -2.65 -6.22
C LEU A 18 8.23 -1.18 -5.80
N ILE A 19 7.46 -0.89 -4.75
CA ILE A 19 7.29 0.45 -4.20
C ILE A 19 7.88 0.46 -2.79
N GLU A 20 8.94 1.24 -2.59
CA GLU A 20 9.56 1.45 -1.29
C GLU A 20 9.09 2.79 -0.70
N THR A 21 8.68 2.77 0.57
CA THR A 21 8.38 3.98 1.33
C THR A 21 9.64 4.52 1.98
N VAL A 22 9.83 5.85 1.92
CA VAL A 22 10.99 6.51 2.55
C VAL A 22 10.58 7.11 3.89
N GLY A 23 11.17 6.62 4.99
CA GLY A 23 10.99 7.15 6.35
C GLY A 23 9.72 6.68 7.06
N ILE A 24 9.44 7.31 8.21
CA ILE A 24 8.23 7.14 9.01
C ILE A 24 7.33 8.38 8.87
N GLY A 25 6.07 8.22 8.50
CA GLY A 25 5.15 9.31 8.19
C GLY A 25 3.67 8.94 8.25
N GLN A 26 2.84 9.70 7.52
CA GLN A 26 1.40 9.47 7.34
C GLN A 26 1.10 8.72 6.02
N ASN A 27 2.13 8.35 5.26
CA ASN A 27 2.01 7.80 3.90
C ASN A 27 1.92 6.28 3.88
N GLU A 28 2.28 5.61 4.96
CA GLU A 28 2.30 4.15 5.08
C GLU A 28 0.89 3.58 5.28
N ILE A 29 -0.10 4.42 5.60
CA ILE A 29 -1.52 4.08 5.45
C ILE A 29 -1.95 4.17 3.99
N GLU A 30 -1.36 5.07 3.19
CA GLU A 30 -1.78 5.27 1.80
C GLU A 30 -1.32 4.18 0.85
N ILE A 31 -0.24 3.46 1.19
CA ILE A 31 0.29 2.37 0.37
C ILE A 31 -0.75 1.28 0.10
N GLN A 32 -1.74 1.13 1.00
CA GLN A 32 -2.84 0.18 0.83
C GLN A 32 -3.73 0.44 -0.38
N TYR A 33 -3.76 1.70 -0.86
CA TYR A 33 -4.52 2.08 -2.06
C TYR A 33 -3.66 2.05 -3.33
N VAL A 34 -2.35 1.79 -3.23
CA VAL A 34 -1.45 1.69 -4.39
C VAL A 34 -1.07 0.25 -4.69
N ALA A 35 -0.64 -0.49 -3.65
CA ALA A 35 -0.02 -1.79 -3.81
C ALA A 35 -1.05 -2.93 -3.72
N ASP A 36 -0.84 -3.98 -4.52
CA ASP A 36 -1.65 -5.21 -4.49
C ASP A 36 -1.27 -6.12 -3.32
N ARG A 37 -0.01 -6.04 -2.89
CA ARG A 37 0.57 -6.77 -1.77
C ARG A 37 1.50 -5.85 -0.97
N ILE A 38 1.33 -5.81 0.34
CA ILE A 38 2.11 -4.94 1.23
C ILE A 38 2.99 -5.77 2.15
N TYR A 39 4.29 -5.46 2.14
CA TYR A 39 5.29 -6.09 2.98
C TYR A 39 5.79 -5.12 4.04
N LEU A 40 5.86 -5.56 5.29
CA LEU A 40 6.60 -4.85 6.32
C LEU A 40 7.90 -5.57 6.62
N VAL A 41 9.02 -4.92 6.28
CA VAL A 41 10.36 -5.44 6.57
C VAL A 41 10.84 -4.90 7.91
N LEU A 42 11.10 -5.81 8.84
CA LEU A 42 11.59 -5.56 10.18
C LEU A 42 13.01 -6.12 10.32
N GLN A 43 13.81 -5.47 11.16
CA GLN A 43 15.07 -6.03 11.64
C GLN A 43 14.94 -6.54 13.07
N PRO A 44 15.79 -7.47 13.51
CA PRO A 44 15.72 -8.02 14.85
C PRO A 44 16.03 -6.96 15.90
N LEU A 45 15.25 -6.98 16.99
CA LEU A 45 15.40 -6.07 18.14
C LEU A 45 15.36 -4.58 17.78
N GLY A 46 14.82 -4.24 16.60
CA GLY A 46 14.53 -2.86 16.24
C GLY A 46 13.43 -2.32 17.16
N GLY A 47 13.71 -1.23 17.86
CA GLY A 47 12.72 -0.52 18.68
C GLY A 47 11.48 -0.05 17.90
N ASP A 48 11.55 -0.15 16.58
CA ASP A 48 10.51 0.18 15.61
C ASP A 48 9.22 -0.62 15.81
N GLN A 49 9.30 -1.87 16.30
CA GLN A 49 8.11 -2.72 16.50
C GLN A 49 7.07 -2.07 17.43
N ILE A 50 7.53 -1.43 18.50
CA ILE A 50 6.65 -0.72 19.44
C ILE A 50 6.04 0.53 18.79
N GLN A 51 6.81 1.22 17.95
CA GLN A 51 6.32 2.40 17.23
C GLN A 51 5.28 2.02 16.18
N PHE A 52 5.50 0.93 15.43
CA PHE A 52 4.55 0.43 14.44
C PHE A 52 3.22 0.00 15.07
N MET A 53 3.25 -0.66 16.24
CA MET A 53 2.02 -0.96 16.98
C MET A 53 1.27 0.32 17.37
N LYS A 54 1.97 1.35 17.84
CA LYS A 54 1.35 2.63 18.24
C LYS A 54 0.77 3.41 17.05
N ALA A 55 1.27 3.18 15.85
CA ALA A 55 0.85 3.87 14.63
C ALA A 55 -0.27 3.14 13.86
N GLY A 56 -0.78 2.00 14.34
CA GLY A 56 -1.77 1.20 13.61
C GLY A 56 -1.22 0.51 12.35
N ILE A 57 0.09 0.55 12.14
CA ILE A 57 0.73 0.02 10.92
C ILE A 57 0.61 -1.50 10.86
N MET A 58 0.54 -2.20 11.99
CA MET A 58 0.47 -3.66 12.06
C MET A 58 -0.77 -4.27 11.37
N GLU A 59 -1.80 -3.46 11.12
CA GLU A 59 -3.04 -3.89 10.47
C GLU A 59 -2.92 -3.91 8.94
N ILE A 60 -1.97 -3.16 8.38
CA ILE A 60 -1.91 -2.89 6.94
C ILE A 60 -1.15 -3.98 6.16
N PRO A 61 0.04 -4.45 6.57
CA PRO A 61 0.80 -5.45 5.82
C PRO A 61 0.03 -6.75 5.65
N ASP A 62 0.18 -7.36 4.49
CA ASP A 62 -0.27 -8.72 4.21
C ASP A 62 0.76 -9.74 4.70
N VAL A 63 2.04 -9.40 4.54
CA VAL A 63 3.17 -10.26 4.86
C VAL A 63 4.22 -9.47 5.63
N PHE A 64 4.78 -10.11 6.65
CA PHE A 64 5.89 -9.55 7.41
C PHE A 64 7.18 -10.25 7.02
N ILE A 65 8.26 -9.48 6.98
CA ILE A 65 9.60 -9.98 6.67
C ILE A 65 10.50 -9.62 7.83
N ILE A 66 11.15 -10.60 8.43
CA ILE A 66 12.23 -10.35 9.40
C ILE A 66 13.55 -10.56 8.67
N ASN A 67 14.16 -9.44 8.26
CA ASN A 67 15.47 -9.43 7.62
C ASN A 67 16.61 -9.53 8.65
N LYS A 68 17.86 -9.71 8.21
CA LYS A 68 19.06 -9.91 9.06
C LYS A 68 19.03 -11.19 9.91
N TYR A 69 18.40 -12.24 9.39
CA TYR A 69 18.33 -13.56 10.04
C TYR A 69 19.64 -14.39 9.95
N ASP A 70 20.77 -13.73 9.67
CA ASP A 70 22.13 -14.24 9.87
C ASP A 70 22.55 -14.23 11.35
N LYS A 71 21.89 -13.42 12.20
CA LYS A 71 22.05 -13.40 13.66
C LYS A 71 20.86 -14.08 14.33
N THR A 72 20.89 -15.41 14.37
CA THR A 72 19.71 -16.25 14.65
C THR A 72 19.05 -15.96 15.98
N GLU A 73 19.79 -15.82 17.08
CA GLU A 73 19.20 -15.65 18.43
C GLU A 73 18.31 -14.40 18.54
N ALA A 74 18.82 -13.23 18.15
CA ALA A 74 18.04 -11.99 18.16
C ALA A 74 16.85 -12.03 17.19
N ALA A 75 17.03 -12.70 16.04
CA ALA A 75 16.01 -12.84 15.02
C ALA A 75 14.87 -13.78 15.45
N ASP A 76 15.17 -14.86 16.16
CA ASP A 76 14.19 -15.77 16.76
C ASP A 76 13.37 -15.04 17.83
N GLN A 77 14.01 -14.27 18.73
CA GLN A 77 13.30 -13.45 19.71
C GLN A 77 12.33 -12.48 19.05
N SER A 78 12.78 -11.82 17.99
CA SER A 78 11.96 -10.86 17.23
C SER A 78 10.81 -11.52 16.49
N TYR A 79 11.00 -12.74 15.99
CA TYR A 79 9.94 -13.55 15.38
C TYR A 79 8.84 -13.87 16.38
N HIS A 80 9.21 -14.33 17.58
CA HIS A 80 8.24 -14.65 18.62
C HIS A 80 7.52 -13.41 19.15
N ALA A 81 8.25 -12.30 19.34
CA ALA A 81 7.66 -11.02 19.72
C ALA A 81 6.65 -10.53 18.67
N LEU A 82 7.03 -10.55 17.39
CA LEU A 82 6.15 -10.17 16.29
C LEU A 82 4.90 -11.06 16.23
N LYS A 83 5.05 -12.39 16.35
CA LYS A 83 3.90 -13.32 16.36
C LYS A 83 2.94 -13.01 17.50
N ALA A 84 3.45 -12.70 18.70
CA ALA A 84 2.63 -12.29 19.84
C ALA A 84 1.92 -10.95 19.60
N SER A 85 2.63 -9.96 19.07
CA SER A 85 2.05 -8.65 18.71
C SER A 85 0.94 -8.77 17.67
N LEU A 86 1.12 -9.62 16.64
CA LEU A 86 0.11 -9.87 15.63
C LEU A 86 -1.13 -10.56 16.19
N ALA A 87 -0.96 -11.49 17.12
CA ALA A 87 -2.08 -12.13 17.79
C ALA A 87 -2.96 -11.14 18.57
N TYR A 88 -2.36 -10.06 19.07
CA TYR A 88 -3.09 -8.97 19.72
C TYR A 88 -3.70 -7.99 18.72
N ALA A 89 -2.92 -7.55 17.72
CA ALA A 89 -3.33 -6.53 16.76
C ALA A 89 -4.38 -7.04 15.76
N ARG A 90 -4.35 -8.33 15.39
CA ARG A 90 -5.26 -8.94 14.41
C ARG A 90 -5.79 -10.29 14.93
N PRO A 91 -6.66 -10.28 15.97
CA PRO A 91 -7.16 -11.51 16.58
C PRO A 91 -7.87 -12.40 15.57
N GLY A 92 -7.53 -13.69 15.53
CA GLY A 92 -8.13 -14.67 14.61
C GLY A 92 -7.53 -14.70 13.20
N GLU A 93 -6.65 -13.77 12.86
CA GLU A 93 -5.94 -13.75 11.56
C GLU A 93 -4.50 -14.23 11.65
N THR A 94 -3.94 -14.40 12.84
CA THR A 94 -2.51 -14.67 13.07
C THR A 94 -1.96 -15.86 12.27
N GLU A 95 -2.74 -16.93 12.14
CA GLU A 95 -2.32 -18.14 11.40
C GLU A 95 -2.40 -17.97 9.88
N ARG A 96 -3.04 -16.90 9.39
CA ARG A 96 -3.10 -16.54 7.97
C ARG A 96 -1.98 -15.57 7.57
N ILE A 97 -1.46 -14.79 8.51
CA ILE A 97 -0.44 -13.78 8.27
C ILE A 97 0.93 -14.48 8.17
N ARG A 98 1.56 -14.42 6.99
CA ARG A 98 2.90 -15.00 6.77
C ARG A 98 3.98 -14.10 7.34
N ILE A 99 4.97 -14.72 7.99
CA ILE A 99 6.20 -14.09 8.46
C ILE A 99 7.40 -14.79 7.81
N ILE A 100 8.01 -14.15 6.81
CA ILE A 100 9.15 -14.70 6.07
C ILE A 100 10.45 -14.27 6.77
N ARG A 101 11.40 -15.20 6.88
CA ARG A 101 12.68 -14.99 7.60
C ARG A 101 13.80 -14.85 6.58
N THR A 102 14.35 -13.65 6.43
CA THR A 102 15.32 -13.35 5.37
C THR A 102 16.66 -12.86 5.90
N SER A 103 17.72 -13.08 5.12
CA SER A 103 18.96 -12.33 5.27
C SER A 103 19.42 -11.88 3.89
N ALA A 104 19.36 -10.58 3.65
CA ALA A 104 19.85 -9.98 2.42
C ALA A 104 21.37 -10.19 2.22
N ILE A 105 22.12 -10.45 3.29
CA ILE A 105 23.58 -10.69 3.22
C ILE A 105 23.87 -12.11 2.74
N THR A 106 23.15 -13.10 3.26
CA THR A 106 23.44 -14.52 2.96
C THR A 106 22.54 -15.10 1.87
N GLY A 107 21.50 -14.38 1.45
CA GLY A 107 20.49 -14.85 0.50
C GLY A 107 19.40 -15.72 1.13
N ARG A 108 19.49 -16.03 2.43
CA ARG A 108 18.49 -16.85 3.14
C ARG A 108 17.09 -16.26 2.95
N GLY A 109 16.13 -17.12 2.61
CA GLY A 109 14.70 -16.78 2.54
C GLY A 109 14.30 -15.88 1.37
N LEU A 110 15.24 -15.45 0.51
CA LEU A 110 14.91 -14.63 -0.65
C LEU A 110 14.13 -15.41 -1.71
N ASP A 111 14.41 -16.72 -1.88
CA ASP A 111 13.65 -17.56 -2.81
C ASP A 111 12.19 -17.71 -2.35
N GLU A 112 11.96 -17.96 -1.05
CA GLU A 112 10.62 -18.01 -0.46
C GLU A 112 9.87 -16.69 -0.67
N TRP A 113 10.56 -15.55 -0.51
CA TRP A 113 9.97 -14.25 -0.77
C TRP A 113 9.67 -14.03 -2.25
N CYS A 114 10.56 -14.43 -3.17
CA CYS A 114 10.31 -14.35 -4.60
C CYS A 114 9.10 -15.19 -5.02
N ASP A 115 8.95 -16.39 -4.47
CA ASP A 115 7.80 -17.26 -4.75
C ASP A 115 6.51 -16.66 -4.21
N GLU A 116 6.57 -16.00 -3.05
CA GLU A 116 5.44 -15.27 -2.52
C GLU A 116 5.05 -14.09 -3.43
N ILE A 117 6.01 -13.30 -3.93
CA ILE A 117 5.74 -12.19 -4.88
C ILE A 117 5.07 -12.73 -6.15
N ARG A 118 5.57 -13.84 -6.70
CA ARG A 118 4.98 -14.48 -7.89
C ARG A 118 3.58 -15.05 -7.63
N SER A 119 3.23 -15.33 -6.39
CA SER A 119 1.90 -15.80 -6.00
C SER A 119 0.87 -14.67 -5.84
N VAL A 120 1.30 -13.41 -5.96
CA VAL A 120 0.38 -12.26 -5.93
C VAL A 120 -0.48 -12.29 -7.19
N ASP A 121 -1.73 -12.70 -7.02
CA ASP A 121 -2.75 -12.57 -8.05
C ASP A 121 -3.29 -11.14 -8.06
N SER A 122 -3.08 -10.43 -9.17
CA SER A 122 -3.59 -9.07 -9.36
C SER A 122 -5.12 -9.00 -9.37
N GLU A 123 -5.82 -10.09 -9.70
CA GLU A 123 -7.28 -10.14 -9.65
C GLU A 123 -7.80 -10.31 -8.21
N ALA A 124 -6.98 -10.88 -7.33
CA ALA A 124 -7.26 -10.99 -5.89
C ALA A 124 -6.74 -9.80 -5.07
N ALA A 125 -6.27 -8.74 -5.74
CA ALA A 125 -5.79 -7.53 -5.08
C ALA A 125 -6.90 -6.88 -4.23
N ARG A 126 -6.51 -6.25 -3.12
CA ARG A 126 -7.43 -5.53 -2.21
C ARG A 126 -8.28 -4.47 -2.93
N HIS A 127 -7.69 -3.84 -3.95
CA HIS A 127 -8.35 -2.87 -4.81
C HIS A 127 -7.95 -3.12 -6.25
N ASN A 128 -8.93 -3.20 -7.15
CA ASN A 128 -8.64 -3.22 -8.58
C ASN A 128 -8.22 -1.83 -9.07
N MET A 129 -7.62 -1.74 -10.27
CA MET A 129 -7.12 -0.47 -10.81
C MET A 129 -8.19 0.64 -10.86
N SER A 130 -9.45 0.29 -11.19
CA SER A 130 -10.53 1.27 -11.28
C SER A 130 -10.86 1.89 -9.92
N GLU A 131 -10.85 1.10 -8.85
CA GLU A 131 -11.05 1.59 -7.48
C GLU A 131 -9.91 2.51 -7.05
N LYS A 132 -8.66 2.14 -7.39
CA LYS A 132 -7.50 3.00 -7.13
C LYS A 132 -7.64 4.34 -7.86
N GLU A 133 -8.01 4.32 -9.14
CA GLU A 133 -8.24 5.54 -9.93
C GLU A 133 -9.33 6.44 -9.30
N VAL A 134 -10.44 5.85 -8.83
CA VAL A 134 -11.54 6.58 -8.17
C VAL A 134 -11.05 7.29 -6.93
N TYR A 135 -10.30 6.57 -6.09
CA TYR A 135 -9.72 7.10 -4.86
C TYR A 135 -8.75 8.26 -5.16
N TYR A 136 -7.81 8.04 -6.08
CA TYR A 136 -6.79 9.03 -6.42
C TYR A 136 -7.36 10.24 -7.14
N PHE A 137 -8.48 10.09 -7.87
CA PHE A 137 -9.14 11.22 -8.51
C PHE A 137 -9.81 12.11 -7.47
N HIS A 138 -10.59 11.54 -6.56
CA HIS A 138 -11.21 12.28 -5.46
C HIS A 138 -10.14 12.99 -4.61
N ARG A 139 -9.06 12.27 -4.25
CA ARG A 139 -7.93 12.87 -3.54
C ARG A 139 -7.29 14.01 -4.31
N TRP A 140 -7.04 13.83 -5.61
CA TRP A 140 -6.48 14.88 -6.44
C TRP A 140 -7.37 16.13 -6.45
N VAL A 141 -8.69 15.97 -6.54
CA VAL A 141 -9.64 17.10 -6.43
C VAL A 141 -9.52 17.80 -5.08
N ARG A 142 -9.50 17.04 -3.98
CA ARG A 142 -9.32 17.59 -2.62
C ARG A 142 -8.01 18.36 -2.49
N ASP A 143 -6.91 17.79 -2.96
CA ASP A 143 -5.57 18.31 -2.74
C ASP A 143 -5.25 19.51 -3.66
N GLU A 144 -5.93 19.66 -4.81
CA GLU A 144 -5.79 20.82 -5.70
C GLU A 144 -6.85 21.91 -5.49
N TYR A 145 -8.10 21.53 -5.20
CA TYR A 145 -9.26 22.43 -5.20
C TYR A 145 -9.99 22.50 -3.85
N GLY A 146 -9.53 21.75 -2.85
CA GLY A 146 -10.07 21.76 -1.50
C GLY A 146 -11.53 21.30 -1.42
N ARG A 147 -12.20 21.74 -0.36
CA ARG A 147 -13.61 21.39 -0.10
C ARG A 147 -14.56 21.91 -1.18
N THR A 148 -14.26 23.05 -1.79
CA THR A 148 -15.09 23.62 -2.85
C THR A 148 -15.08 22.74 -4.09
N GLY A 149 -13.92 22.23 -4.50
CA GLY A 149 -13.82 21.29 -5.62
C GLY A 149 -14.54 19.98 -5.34
N LEU A 150 -14.41 19.44 -4.13
CA LEU A 150 -15.15 18.23 -3.72
C LEU A 150 -16.66 18.44 -3.78
N ARG A 151 -17.16 19.54 -3.24
CA ARG A 151 -18.60 19.85 -3.29
C ARG A 151 -19.09 20.00 -4.72
N TYR A 152 -18.32 20.66 -5.59
CA TYR A 152 -18.66 20.75 -7.01
C TYR A 152 -18.70 19.38 -7.69
N LEU A 153 -17.75 18.49 -7.38
CA LEU A 153 -17.74 17.12 -7.88
C LEU A 153 -18.99 16.35 -7.45
N GLU A 154 -19.35 16.41 -6.17
CA GLU A 154 -20.53 15.70 -5.64
C GLU A 154 -21.84 16.30 -6.17
N ASP A 155 -22.05 17.61 -5.99
CA ASP A 155 -23.35 18.24 -6.22
C ASP A 155 -23.65 18.46 -7.70
N MET A 156 -22.62 18.78 -8.51
CA MET A 156 -22.81 19.22 -9.90
C MET A 156 -22.36 18.18 -10.94
N LEU A 157 -21.46 17.27 -10.56
CA LEU A 157 -20.90 16.27 -11.48
C LEU A 157 -21.30 14.82 -11.13
N GLY A 158 -22.08 14.62 -10.07
CA GLY A 158 -22.62 13.32 -9.68
C GLY A 158 -21.63 12.42 -8.94
N GLY A 159 -20.58 12.99 -8.35
CA GLY A 159 -19.56 12.29 -7.58
C GLY A 159 -18.43 11.71 -8.45
N ASN A 160 -17.37 11.25 -7.77
CA ASN A 160 -16.15 10.73 -8.38
C ASN A 160 -16.38 9.55 -9.34
N VAL A 161 -17.17 8.54 -8.95
CA VAL A 161 -17.39 7.34 -9.77
C VAL A 161 -18.14 7.67 -11.06
N ALA A 162 -19.27 8.37 -10.96
CA ALA A 162 -20.09 8.71 -12.11
C ALA A 162 -19.33 9.63 -13.08
N PHE A 163 -18.64 10.63 -12.54
CA PHE A 163 -17.87 11.58 -13.34
C PHE A 163 -16.72 10.91 -14.11
N MET A 164 -15.96 10.03 -13.46
CA MET A 164 -14.88 9.32 -14.16
C MET A 164 -15.41 8.39 -15.26
N LYS A 165 -16.54 7.71 -15.01
CA LYS A 165 -17.18 6.87 -16.02
C LYS A 165 -17.63 7.68 -17.24
N GLN A 166 -18.21 8.87 -17.03
CA GLN A 166 -18.58 9.80 -18.11
C GLN A 166 -17.37 10.27 -18.92
N CYS A 167 -16.23 10.50 -18.25
CA CYS A 167 -15.00 10.94 -18.91
C CYS A 167 -14.22 9.81 -19.59
N ALA A 168 -14.67 8.55 -19.46
CA ALA A 168 -13.96 7.37 -19.97
C ALA A 168 -12.52 7.24 -19.45
N GLY A 169 -12.30 7.48 -18.16
CA GLY A 169 -11.04 7.19 -17.48
C GLY A 169 -10.45 8.34 -16.68
N PHE A 170 -9.40 8.01 -15.92
CA PHE A 170 -8.76 8.89 -14.95
C PHE A 170 -8.17 10.17 -15.58
N GLU A 171 -7.37 10.06 -16.62
CA GLU A 171 -6.72 11.22 -17.27
C GLU A 171 -7.74 12.21 -17.82
N ASN A 172 -8.74 11.69 -18.54
CA ASN A 172 -9.80 12.49 -19.13
C ASN A 172 -10.64 13.19 -18.06
N ALA A 173 -10.89 12.52 -16.92
CA ALA A 173 -11.59 13.13 -15.79
C ALA A 173 -10.79 14.30 -15.20
N GLN A 174 -9.47 14.16 -15.00
CA GLN A 174 -8.62 15.26 -14.52
C GLN A 174 -8.62 16.45 -15.48
N GLN A 175 -8.51 16.19 -16.78
CA GLN A 175 -8.54 17.24 -17.81
C GLN A 175 -9.90 17.94 -17.87
N THR A 176 -10.99 17.18 -17.88
CA THR A 176 -12.35 17.72 -17.97
C THR A 176 -12.71 18.52 -16.71
N PHE A 177 -12.34 18.03 -15.53
CA PHE A 177 -12.57 18.73 -14.27
C PHE A 177 -11.84 20.07 -14.22
N ARG A 178 -10.56 20.10 -14.66
CA ARG A 178 -9.77 21.34 -14.80
C ARG A 178 -10.44 22.36 -15.73
N GLN A 179 -11.00 21.91 -16.84
CA GLN A 179 -11.66 22.79 -17.79
C GLN A 179 -12.96 23.36 -17.22
N ARG A 180 -13.78 22.54 -16.55
CA ARG A 180 -15.08 22.96 -16.00
C ARG A 180 -15.00 23.94 -14.83
N LEU A 181 -13.91 23.93 -14.05
CA LEU A 181 -13.72 24.89 -12.95
C LEU A 181 -13.11 26.24 -13.37
N ARG A 182 -12.66 26.36 -14.63
CA ARG A 182 -12.10 27.61 -15.18
C ARG A 182 -13.16 28.52 -15.81
N TYR A 183 -14.41 28.08 -15.85
CA TYR A 183 -15.59 28.80 -16.35
C TYR A 183 -16.70 28.74 -15.29
#